data_AF-A0A803P0B7-F1
#
_entry.id   AF-A0A803P0B7-F1
#
_cell.length_a   1.000
_cell.length_b   1.000
_cell.length_c   1.000
_cell.angle_alpha   90.00
_cell.angle_beta   90.00
_cell.angle_gamma   90.00
#
_symmetry.space_group_name_H-M   'P 1'
#
loop_
_entity.id
_entity.type
_entity.pdbx_description
1 polymer ?
#
loop_
_entity_poly.entity_id
_entity_poly.type
_entity_poly.pdbx_seq_one_letter_code
_entity_poly.pdbx_strand_id
1 'polypeptide(L)'
;MGIAAGIGVILPFPFYYWLWSYPQTWVDLCGKARDPSKVMALVSHFIKLIQFISLFSVSTLSWPPPLYFWPLIAFGQFLNFRVYQLLGESGTYYGVRFGKKIPWVTEFPFGYIQDPQYVGSIMSLLACSSWVPFQYILLWTLGYVFMIIIESKEDPNTRANPIS
;
A
#
# COMPACT_ATOMS: atom_id res chain seq x y z
N MET A 1 -19.02 2.27 -16.99
CA MET A 1 -18.81 2.15 -15.53
C MET A 1 -17.57 1.34 -15.16
N GLY A 2 -17.32 0.17 -15.77
CA GLY A 2 -16.17 -0.65 -15.36
C GLY A 2 -14.77 -0.05 -15.60
N ILE A 3 -14.56 0.69 -16.68
CA ILE A 3 -13.24 1.30 -16.97
C ILE A 3 -12.85 2.34 -15.93
N ALA A 4 -13.79 3.20 -15.51
CA ALA A 4 -13.55 4.20 -14.48
C ALA A 4 -13.18 3.56 -13.14
N ALA A 5 -13.86 2.47 -12.76
CA ALA A 5 -13.50 1.69 -11.58
C ALA A 5 -12.09 1.08 -11.70
N GLY A 6 -11.72 0.55 -12.87
CA GLY A 6 -10.38 0.05 -13.14
C GLY A 6 -9.29 1.12 -13.01
N ILE A 7 -9.52 2.33 -13.54
CA ILE A 7 -8.61 3.48 -13.39
C ILE A 7 -8.46 3.84 -11.90
N GLY A 8 -9.57 3.92 -11.17
CA GLY A 8 -9.55 4.21 -9.74
C GLY A 8 -8.82 3.13 -8.93
N VAL A 9 -8.95 1.86 -9.31
CA VAL A 9 -8.21 0.74 -8.71
C VAL A 9 -6.70 0.84 -8.95
N ILE A 10 -6.24 1.35 -10.10
CA ILE A 10 -4.80 1.49 -10.38
C ILE A 10 -4.21 2.78 -9.79
N LEU A 11 -5.03 3.79 -9.51
CA LEU A 11 -4.60 5.15 -9.18
C LEU A 11 -3.43 5.29 -8.17
N PRO A 12 -3.33 4.52 -7.07
CA PRO A 12 -2.20 4.68 -6.15
C PRO A 12 -0.86 4.21 -6.70
N PHE A 13 -0.82 3.24 -7.62
CA PHE A 13 0.45 2.63 -8.05
C PHE A 13 1.35 3.60 -8.82
N PRO A 14 0.86 4.42 -9.77
CA PRO A 14 1.68 5.47 -10.38
C PRO A 14 2.24 6.46 -9.36
N PHE A 15 1.47 6.82 -8.33
CA PHE A 15 1.92 7.71 -7.27
C PHE A 15 3.04 7.06 -6.44
N TYR A 16 2.85 5.82 -6.01
CA TYR A 16 3.87 5.08 -5.26
C TYR A 16 5.14 4.86 -6.09
N TYR A 17 4.99 4.49 -7.36
CA TYR A 17 6.10 4.34 -8.28
C TYR A 17 6.91 5.63 -8.44
N TRP A 18 6.24 6.78 -8.64
CA TRP A 18 6.92 8.07 -8.75
C TRP A 18 7.70 8.41 -7.47
N LEU A 19 7.09 8.26 -6.30
CA LEU A 19 7.74 8.52 -5.01
C LEU A 19 8.92 7.58 -4.75
N TRP A 20 8.80 6.31 -5.16
CA TRP A 20 9.86 5.33 -5.01
C TRP A 20 11.04 5.61 -5.94
N SER A 21 10.78 5.89 -7.22
CA SER A 21 11.80 6.10 -8.26
C SER A 21 12.47 7.47 -8.19
N TYR A 22 11.75 8.51 -7.75
CA TYR A 22 12.24 9.89 -7.72
C TYR A 22 12.01 10.54 -6.35
N PRO A 23 12.51 9.95 -5.24
CA PRO A 23 12.17 10.39 -3.90
C PRO A 23 12.59 11.83 -3.61
N GLN A 24 13.68 12.31 -4.23
CA GLN A 24 14.15 13.69 -4.06
C GLN A 24 13.10 14.70 -4.55
N THR A 25 12.43 14.42 -5.67
CA THR A 25 11.40 15.32 -6.21
C THR A 25 10.24 15.49 -5.22
N TRP A 26 9.85 14.41 -4.53
CA TRP A 26 8.81 14.46 -3.50
C TRP A 26 9.26 15.21 -2.25
N VAL A 27 10.49 14.96 -1.81
CA VAL A 27 11.11 15.64 -0.66
C VAL A 27 11.18 17.15 -0.92
N ASP A 28 11.65 17.57 -2.09
CA ASP A 28 11.74 18.97 -2.50
C ASP A 28 10.36 19.64 -2.55
N LEU A 29 9.34 18.94 -3.07
CA LEU A 29 7.95 19.41 -3.11
C LEU A 29 7.34 19.60 -1.72
N CYS A 30 7.68 18.72 -0.76
CA CYS A 30 7.24 18.88 0.64
C CYS A 30 7.88 20.11 1.29
N GLY A 31 9.15 20.38 0.93
CA GLY A 31 9.97 21.44 1.50
C GLY A 31 10.40 21.17 2.94
N LYS A 32 11.07 22.14 3.57
CA LYS A 32 11.68 21.98 4.91
C LYS A 32 10.67 21.82 6.06
N ALA A 33 9.47 22.37 5.90
CA ALA A 33 8.51 22.49 7.00
C ALA A 33 7.64 21.23 7.22
N ARG A 34 7.61 20.31 6.25
CA ARG A 34 6.67 19.19 6.23
C ARG A 34 7.40 17.87 6.15
N ASP A 35 6.98 16.92 6.98
CA ASP A 35 7.51 15.56 6.94
C ASP A 35 7.03 14.82 5.68
N PRO A 36 7.94 14.38 4.78
CA PRO A 36 7.55 13.77 3.51
C PRO A 36 6.73 12.48 3.66
N SER A 37 6.99 11.68 4.70
CA SER A 37 6.20 10.47 4.99
C SER A 37 4.80 10.82 5.47
N LYS A 38 4.65 11.86 6.31
CA LYS A 38 3.33 12.33 6.76
C LYS A 38 2.49 12.83 5.61
N VAL A 39 3.08 13.63 4.72
CA VAL A 39 2.38 14.15 3.53
C VAL A 39 2.02 13.01 2.59
N MET A 40 2.96 12.08 2.34
CA MET A 40 2.68 10.87 1.56
C MET A 40 1.53 10.07 2.16
N ALA A 41 1.52 9.87 3.49
CA ALA A 41 0.44 9.16 4.17
C ALA A 41 -0.90 9.83 3.90
N LEU A 42 -1.00 11.15 4.06
CA LEU A 42 -2.23 11.90 3.87
C LEU A 42 -2.76 11.78 2.43
N VAL A 43 -1.88 11.97 1.44
CA VAL A 43 -2.22 11.79 0.01
C VAL A 43 -2.61 10.34 -0.29
N SER A 44 -1.89 9.38 0.28
CA SER A 44 -2.16 7.95 0.09
C SER A 44 -3.51 7.55 0.66
N HIS A 45 -3.92 8.07 1.83
CA HIS A 45 -5.25 7.82 2.40
C HIS A 45 -6.35 8.38 1.50
N PHE A 46 -6.15 9.59 0.95
CA PHE A 46 -7.10 10.19 0.02
C PHE A 46 -7.22 9.37 -1.28
N ILE A 47 -6.10 8.97 -1.88
CA ILE A 47 -6.09 8.12 -3.08
C ILE A 47 -6.70 6.74 -2.76
N LYS A 48 -6.40 6.16 -1.59
CA LYS A 48 -6.94 4.88 -1.13
C LYS A 48 -8.45 4.94 -0.94
N LEU A 49 -8.99 6.07 -0.45
CA LEU A 49 -10.44 6.29 -0.37
C LEU A 49 -11.07 6.26 -1.77
N ILE A 50 -10.47 6.94 -2.75
CA ILE A 50 -10.94 6.89 -4.15
C ILE A 50 -10.84 5.46 -4.69
N GLN A 51 -9.76 4.75 -4.39
CA GLN A 51 -9.54 3.35 -4.77
C GLN A 51 -10.67 2.45 -4.22
N PHE A 52 -11.03 2.62 -2.95
CA PHE A 52 -12.13 1.87 -2.31
C PHE A 52 -13.50 2.24 -2.88
N ILE A 53 -13.80 3.53 -3.09
CA ILE A 53 -15.07 3.97 -3.71
C ILE A 53 -15.21 3.38 -5.12
N SER A 54 -14.11 3.36 -5.88
CA SER A 54 -14.06 2.79 -7.23
C SER A 54 -14.37 1.29 -7.21
N LEU A 55 -13.75 0.53 -6.29
CA LEU A 55 -14.03 -0.89 -6.12
C LEU A 55 -15.48 -1.14 -5.67
N PHE A 56 -15.96 -0.34 -4.72
CA PHE A 56 -17.32 -0.44 -4.18
C PHE A 56 -18.38 -0.18 -5.26
N SER A 57 -18.14 0.76 -6.17
CA SER A 57 -19.07 1.11 -7.27
C SER A 57 -19.39 -0.05 -8.23
N VAL A 58 -18.56 -1.09 -8.23
CA VAL A 58 -18.72 -2.30 -9.06
C VAL A 58 -18.98 -3.56 -8.22
N SER A 59 -19.19 -3.41 -6.91
CA SER A 59 -19.40 -4.52 -5.98
C SER A 59 -20.88 -4.84 -5.79
N THR A 60 -21.21 -6.11 -5.63
CA THR A 60 -22.54 -6.59 -5.26
C THR A 60 -22.46 -7.29 -3.91
N LEU A 61 -22.90 -6.61 -2.85
CA LEU A 61 -22.85 -7.16 -1.50
C LEU A 61 -23.91 -8.24 -1.30
N SER A 62 -23.53 -9.31 -0.63
CA SER A 62 -24.42 -10.40 -0.22
C SER A 62 -24.22 -10.74 1.25
N TRP A 63 -25.30 -11.13 1.91
CA TRP A 63 -25.28 -11.55 3.31
C TRP A 63 -25.93 -12.94 3.47
N PRO A 64 -25.32 -13.86 4.22
CA PRO A 64 -24.01 -13.75 4.89
C PRO A 64 -22.82 -13.83 3.92
N PRO A 65 -21.64 -13.27 4.26
CA PRO A 65 -20.43 -13.52 3.49
C PRO A 65 -20.05 -15.01 3.53
N PRO A 66 -19.32 -15.50 2.52
CA PRO A 66 -18.77 -16.85 2.54
C PRO A 66 -17.88 -17.11 3.76
N LEU A 67 -17.79 -18.36 4.21
CA LEU A 67 -17.00 -18.72 5.41
C LEU A 67 -15.52 -18.35 5.30
N TYR A 68 -14.93 -18.39 4.09
CA TYR A 68 -13.54 -18.00 3.87
C TYR A 68 -13.27 -16.50 4.07
N PHE A 69 -14.31 -15.66 4.04
CA PHE A 69 -14.19 -14.21 4.21
C PHE A 69 -13.53 -13.86 5.54
N TRP A 70 -14.05 -14.44 6.63
CA TRP A 70 -13.65 -14.11 8.00
C TRP A 70 -12.17 -14.37 8.30
N PRO A 71 -11.60 -15.57 8.05
CA PRO A 71 -10.18 -15.80 8.32
C PRO A 71 -9.29 -14.96 7.40
N LEU A 72 -9.64 -14.78 6.12
CA LEU A 72 -8.84 -14.00 5.18
C LEU A 72 -8.81 -12.51 5.54
N ILE A 73 -9.96 -11.92 5.85
CA ILE A 73 -10.02 -10.51 6.24
C ILE A 73 -9.37 -10.29 7.61
N ALA A 74 -9.61 -11.18 8.59
CA ALA A 74 -9.06 -11.04 9.93
C ALA A 74 -7.52 -11.13 9.91
N PHE A 75 -6.96 -12.15 9.26
CA PHE A 75 -5.52 -12.31 9.19
C PHE A 75 -4.87 -11.24 8.30
N GLY A 76 -5.51 -10.88 7.19
CA GLY A 76 -5.02 -9.82 6.30
C GLY A 76 -4.95 -8.46 6.99
N GLN A 77 -5.97 -8.09 7.75
CA GLN A 77 -5.98 -6.84 8.53
C GLN A 77 -5.02 -6.91 9.72
N PHE A 78 -4.89 -8.06 10.39
CA PHE A 78 -3.91 -8.27 11.44
C PHE A 78 -2.48 -8.00 10.95
N LEU A 79 -2.09 -8.52 9.78
CA LEU A 79 -0.78 -8.25 9.19
C LEU A 79 -0.56 -6.76 8.95
N ASN A 80 -1.52 -6.07 8.32
CA ASN A 80 -1.43 -4.63 8.07
C ASN A 80 -1.30 -3.81 9.36
N PHE A 81 -2.10 -4.15 10.39
CA PHE A 81 -2.03 -3.48 11.69
C PHE A 81 -0.68 -3.71 12.37
N ARG A 82 -0.18 -4.94 12.35
CA ARG A 82 1.14 -5.27 12.94
C ARG A 82 2.28 -4.57 12.24
N VAL A 83 2.26 -4.47 10.91
CA VAL A 83 3.26 -3.68 10.17
C VAL A 83 3.26 -2.23 10.63
N TYR A 84 2.07 -1.60 10.69
CA TYR A 84 1.98 -0.20 11.12
C TYR A 84 2.39 -0.01 12.59
N GLN A 85 2.06 -0.95 13.47
CA GLN A 85 2.47 -0.91 14.87
C GLN A 85 3.99 -0.96 15.04
N LEU A 86 4.69 -1.73 14.20
CA LEU A 86 6.13 -1.96 14.29
C LEU A 86 6.96 -0.88 13.57
N LEU A 87 6.56 -0.50 12.36
CA LEU A 87 7.30 0.45 11.53
C LEU A 87 6.82 1.90 11.71
N GLY A 88 5.63 2.09 12.26
CA GLY A 88 4.97 3.38 12.33
C GLY A 88 4.69 3.98 10.95
N GLU A 89 4.29 5.23 10.94
CA GLU A 89 3.99 5.95 9.72
C GLU A 89 5.23 6.14 8.83
N SER A 90 6.38 6.49 9.42
CA SER A 90 7.60 6.74 8.64
C SER A 90 8.15 5.48 7.99
N GLY A 91 8.12 4.32 8.64
CA GLY A 91 8.56 3.07 8.01
C GLY A 91 7.56 2.54 6.97
N THR A 92 6.26 2.83 7.14
CA THR A 92 5.22 2.43 6.18
C THR A 92 5.19 3.31 4.93
N TYR A 93 5.44 4.62 5.08
CA TYR A 93 5.35 5.61 4.01
C TYR A 93 6.74 6.11 3.60
N TYR A 94 7.55 5.17 3.09
CA TYR A 94 8.81 5.39 2.39
C TYR A 94 9.84 6.27 3.11
N GLY A 95 9.82 6.31 4.44
CA GLY A 95 10.76 7.10 5.22
C GLY A 95 12.22 6.82 4.87
N VAL A 96 12.57 5.55 4.63
CA VAL A 96 13.91 5.15 4.17
C VAL A 96 14.26 5.79 2.82
N ARG A 97 13.34 5.82 1.85
CA ARG A 97 13.54 6.49 0.55
C ARG A 97 13.68 8.00 0.70
N PHE A 98 13.01 8.59 1.69
CA PHE A 98 13.10 10.02 2.00
C PHE A 98 14.27 10.39 2.92
N GLY A 99 15.26 9.48 3.08
CA GLY A 99 16.49 9.76 3.81
C GLY A 99 16.39 9.60 5.34
N LYS A 100 15.27 9.08 5.86
CA LYS A 100 15.12 8.81 7.30
C LYS A 100 15.81 7.51 7.69
N LYS A 101 16.33 7.49 8.91
CA LYS A 101 16.82 6.27 9.56
C LYS A 101 15.65 5.54 10.20
N ILE A 102 15.21 4.44 9.60
CA ILE A 102 14.16 3.57 10.13
C ILE A 102 14.82 2.30 10.70
N PRO A 103 14.49 1.89 11.93
CA PRO A 103 15.06 0.67 12.52
C PRO A 103 14.64 -0.56 11.73
N TRP A 104 15.57 -1.52 11.59
CA TRP A 104 15.26 -2.82 11.01
C TRP A 104 14.50 -3.67 12.03
N VAL A 105 13.33 -4.20 11.63
CA VAL A 105 12.46 -5.00 12.51
C VAL A 105 12.45 -6.45 12.05
N THR A 106 12.60 -7.39 12.99
CA THR A 106 12.58 -8.84 12.75
C THR A 106 11.43 -9.55 13.46
N GLU A 107 10.63 -8.81 14.22
CA GLU A 107 9.46 -9.33 14.93
C GLU A 107 8.34 -9.68 13.95
N PHE A 108 7.54 -10.70 14.30
CA PHE A 108 6.41 -11.09 13.46
C PHE A 108 5.50 -9.89 13.13
N PRO A 109 5.14 -9.68 11.85
CA PRO A 109 5.28 -10.62 10.72
C PRO A 109 6.61 -10.56 9.94
N PHE A 110 7.48 -9.61 10.26
CA PHE A 110 8.81 -9.54 9.66
C PHE A 110 9.64 -10.77 10.04
N GLY A 111 10.60 -11.15 9.20
CA GLY A 111 11.40 -12.37 9.36
C GLY A 111 10.73 -13.66 8.87
N TYR A 112 9.40 -13.67 8.70
CA TYR A 112 8.65 -14.81 8.16
C TYR A 112 8.01 -14.52 6.80
N ILE A 113 7.62 -13.26 6.58
CA ILE A 113 6.97 -12.79 5.37
C ILE A 113 7.79 -11.61 4.84
N GLN A 114 8.15 -11.62 3.55
CA GLN A 114 8.96 -10.56 2.94
C GLN A 114 8.19 -9.23 2.89
N ASP A 115 6.94 -9.27 2.48
CA ASP A 115 6.09 -8.08 2.26
C ASP A 115 4.75 -8.20 2.99
N PRO A 116 4.75 -8.23 4.33
CA PRO A 116 3.56 -8.57 5.12
C PRO A 116 2.38 -7.63 4.90
N GLN A 117 2.63 -6.34 4.61
CA GLN A 117 1.58 -5.38 4.32
C GLN A 117 0.87 -5.66 2.99
N TYR A 118 1.65 -5.93 1.94
CA TYR A 118 1.11 -6.29 0.64
C TYR A 118 0.39 -7.64 0.69
N VAL A 119 0.98 -8.65 1.34
CA VAL A 119 0.34 -9.96 1.56
C VAL A 119 -0.99 -9.79 2.30
N GLY A 120 -1.02 -9.05 3.41
CA GLY A 120 -2.25 -8.81 4.16
C GLY A 120 -3.31 -8.06 3.35
N SER A 121 -2.89 -7.11 2.52
CA SER A 121 -3.78 -6.40 1.60
C SER A 121 -4.35 -7.30 0.51
N ILE A 122 -3.54 -8.19 -0.09
CA ILE A 122 -3.99 -9.16 -1.09
C ILE A 122 -4.98 -10.16 -0.47
N MET A 123 -4.71 -10.66 0.74
CA MET A 123 -5.64 -11.54 1.46
C MET A 123 -6.99 -10.86 1.72
N SER A 124 -6.97 -9.58 2.09
CA SER A 124 -8.17 -8.79 2.30
C SER A 124 -8.98 -8.62 1.01
N LEU A 125 -8.32 -8.47 -0.15
CA LEU A 125 -8.99 -8.41 -1.45
C LEU A 125 -9.60 -9.76 -1.85
N LEU A 126 -8.88 -10.86 -1.62
CA LEU A 126 -9.37 -12.22 -1.90
C LEU A 126 -10.56 -12.59 -1.02
N ALA A 127 -10.62 -12.11 0.22
CA ALA A 127 -11.79 -12.25 1.08
C ALA A 127 -13.06 -11.70 0.40
N CYS A 128 -12.94 -10.57 -0.30
CA CYS A 128 -14.04 -9.90 -1.00
C CYS A 128 -14.40 -10.50 -2.37
N SER A 129 -13.84 -11.65 -2.77
CA SER A 129 -14.05 -12.25 -4.09
C SER A 129 -15.50 -12.64 -4.42
N SER A 130 -16.34 -12.83 -3.41
CA SER A 130 -17.79 -13.03 -3.63
C SER A 130 -18.57 -11.75 -3.91
N TRP A 131 -18.02 -10.58 -3.57
CA TRP A 131 -18.68 -9.29 -3.74
C TRP A 131 -18.13 -8.49 -4.91
N VAL A 132 -16.86 -8.66 -5.22
CA VAL A 132 -16.14 -7.84 -6.19
C VAL A 132 -15.82 -8.68 -7.43
N PRO A 133 -16.11 -8.19 -8.65
CA PRO A 133 -15.71 -8.89 -9.87
C PRO A 133 -14.20 -9.14 -9.93
N PHE A 134 -13.81 -10.38 -10.24
CA PHE A 134 -12.44 -10.84 -10.12
C PHE A 134 -11.41 -9.98 -10.88
N GLN A 135 -11.78 -9.40 -12.03
CA GLN A 135 -10.86 -8.55 -12.79
C GLN A 135 -10.32 -7.36 -12.00
N TYR A 136 -11.10 -6.78 -11.07
CA TYR A 136 -10.63 -5.65 -10.26
C TYR A 136 -9.75 -6.10 -9.09
N ILE A 137 -10.05 -7.27 -8.50
CA ILE A 137 -9.18 -7.90 -7.50
C ILE A 137 -7.82 -8.24 -8.12
N LEU A 138 -7.85 -8.85 -9.31
CA LEU A 138 -6.64 -9.18 -10.05
C LEU A 138 -5.82 -7.93 -10.37
N LEU A 139 -6.46 -6.88 -10.87
CA LEU A 139 -5.80 -5.62 -11.21
C LEU A 139 -5.11 -4.97 -10.02
N TRP A 140 -5.81 -4.91 -8.86
CA TRP A 140 -5.24 -4.39 -7.63
C TRP A 140 -4.07 -5.26 -7.16
N THR A 141 -4.24 -6.58 -7.18
CA THR A 141 -3.20 -7.55 -6.79
C THR A 141 -1.95 -7.42 -7.66
N LEU A 142 -2.12 -7.28 -8.98
CA LEU A 142 -1.01 -7.05 -9.92
C LEU A 142 -0.27 -5.74 -9.62
N GLY A 143 -0.98 -4.69 -9.24
CA GLY A 143 -0.35 -3.44 -8.79
C GLY A 143 0.48 -3.62 -7.51
N TYR A 144 0.00 -4.42 -6.54
CA TYR A 144 0.80 -4.76 -5.37
C TYR A 144 2.03 -5.60 -5.72
N VAL A 145 1.88 -6.62 -6.57
CA VAL A 145 3.02 -7.44 -7.03
C VAL A 145 4.05 -6.58 -7.79
N PHE A 146 3.58 -5.66 -8.63
CA PHE A 146 4.45 -4.70 -9.31
C PHE A 146 5.28 -3.88 -8.29
N MET A 147 4.63 -3.34 -7.26
CA MET A 147 5.34 -2.58 -6.22
C MET A 147 6.33 -3.47 -5.45
N ILE A 148 5.98 -4.69 -5.06
CA ILE A 148 6.91 -5.64 -4.44
C ILE A 148 8.16 -5.84 -5.31
N ILE A 149 7.99 -6.06 -6.62
CA ILE A 149 9.11 -6.27 -7.55
C ILE A 149 9.99 -5.02 -7.64
N ILE A 150 9.39 -3.82 -7.68
CA ILE A 150 10.13 -2.57 -7.73
C ILE A 150 10.88 -2.31 -6.42
N GLU A 151 10.23 -2.57 -5.28
CA GLU A 151 10.78 -2.32 -3.95
C GLU A 151 11.89 -3.32 -3.58
N SER A 152 11.80 -4.57 -4.04
CA SER A 152 12.84 -5.59 -3.82
C SER A 152 14.19 -5.26 -4.49
N LYS A 153 14.20 -4.33 -5.45
CA LYS A 153 15.40 -3.89 -6.19
C LYS A 153 15.96 -2.57 -5.66
N GLU A 154 15.71 -2.23 -4.39
CA GLU A 154 16.18 -0.98 -3.80
C GLU A 154 17.71 -0.84 -3.91
N ASP A 155 18.16 0.27 -4.51
CA ASP A 155 19.54 0.75 -4.38
C ASP A 155 19.60 1.87 -3.32
N PRO A 156 20.30 1.66 -2.19
CA PRO A 156 20.45 2.67 -1.14
C PRO A 156 21.04 4.01 -1.62
N ASN A 157 21.83 4.02 -2.70
CA ASN A 157 22.44 5.24 -3.25
C ASN A 157 21.42 6.16 -3.94
N THR A 158 20.21 5.66 -4.21
CA THR A 158 19.13 6.41 -4.88
C THR A 158 18.15 7.06 -3.89
N ARG A 159 18.42 6.96 -2.59
CA ARG A 159 17.59 7.61 -1.55
C ARG A 159 17.75 9.13 -1.61
N ALA A 160 16.71 9.85 -1.21
CA ALA A 160 16.76 11.30 -1.13
C ALA A 160 17.69 11.76 -0.01
N ASN A 161 18.32 12.92 -0.23
CA ASN A 161 19.04 13.61 0.82
C ASN A 161 18.03 14.38 1.69
N PRO A 162 18.11 14.30 3.03
CA PRO A 162 17.31 15.13 3.90
C PRO A 162 17.55 16.61 3.57
N ILE A 163 16.48 17.40 3.46
CA ILE A 163 16.64 18.85 3.29
C ILE A 163 17.13 19.41 4.64
N SER A 164 18.37 19.90 4.65
CA SER A 164 18.99 20.58 5.81
C SER A 164 18.41 21.96 6.07
#